data_AF-A0A2P5E0T1-F1
#
_entry.id   AF-A0A2P5E0T1-F1
#
_cell.length_a   1.000
_cell.length_b   1.000
_cell.length_c   1.000
_cell.angle_alpha   90.00
_cell.angle_beta   90.00
_cell.angle_gamma   90.00
#
_symmetry.space_group_name_H-M   'P 1'
#
loop_
_entity.id
_entity.type
_entity.pdbx_description
1 polymer ?
#
loop_
_entity_poly.entity_id
_entity_poly.type
_entity_poly.pdbx_seq_one_letter_code
_entity_poly.pdbx_strand_id
1 'polypeptide(L)'
;MLSWPIISHFLKRKLLALFFRWEPQKALGLDGFNALIFQKHWDIVGDFVSIACLNILNGKNSIKSLNHTHIVLILKIKNPKEVSDYRPISLCNVIYKIITKTIANRMKM
;
A
#
# COMPACT_ATOMS: atom_id res chain seq x y z
N MET A 1 3.53 18.03 24.89
CA MET A 1 3.46 18.81 23.63
C MET A 1 3.63 17.82 22.48
N LEU A 2 2.54 17.18 22.04
CA LEU A 2 2.59 16.26 20.90
C LEU A 2 2.87 17.08 19.65
N SER A 3 3.96 16.77 18.95
CA SER A 3 4.39 17.49 17.76
C SER A 3 3.26 17.48 16.71
N TRP A 4 2.83 18.69 16.36
CA TRP A 4 1.80 19.06 15.39
C TRP A 4 1.80 18.29 14.02
N PRO A 5 2.91 17.73 13.48
CA PRO A 5 2.88 17.04 12.19
C PRO A 5 2.06 15.75 12.17
N ILE A 6 1.99 15.02 13.29
CA ILE A 6 1.48 13.64 13.33
C ILE A 6 -0.05 13.60 13.24
N ILE A 7 -0.74 14.56 13.86
CA ILE A 7 -2.22 14.60 13.98
C ILE A 7 -2.86 15.38 12.82
N SER A 8 -2.06 16.03 11.96
CA SER A 8 -2.57 16.83 10.83
C SER A 8 -3.42 16.01 9.83
N HIS A 9 -4.43 16.62 9.20
CA HIS A 9 -5.27 15.90 8.23
C HIS A 9 -4.45 15.40 7.02
N PHE A 10 -4.75 14.21 6.51
CA PHE A 10 -4.14 13.72 5.28
C PHE A 10 -4.77 14.41 4.06
N LEU A 11 -3.94 14.81 3.10
CA LEU A 11 -4.35 15.54 1.90
C LEU A 11 -4.16 14.69 0.65
N LYS A 12 -5.15 14.74 -0.26
CA LYS A 12 -5.11 14.04 -1.57
C LYS A 12 -3.79 14.30 -2.30
N ARG A 13 -3.37 15.57 -2.41
CA ARG A 13 -2.12 15.95 -3.12
C ARG A 13 -0.88 15.22 -2.62
N LYS A 14 -0.73 15.04 -1.30
CA LYS A 14 0.42 14.32 -0.72
C LYS A 14 0.35 12.83 -1.04
N LEU A 15 -0.85 12.24 -0.98
CA LEU A 15 -1.08 10.85 -1.34
C LEU A 15 -0.73 10.57 -2.81
N LEU A 16 -1.22 11.41 -3.73
CA LEU A 16 -0.93 11.28 -5.16
C LEU A 16 0.57 11.40 -5.46
N ALA A 17 1.21 12.44 -4.91
CA ALA A 17 2.63 12.66 -5.12
C ALA A 17 3.49 11.47 -4.66
N LEU A 18 3.08 10.77 -3.58
CA LEU A 18 3.74 9.56 -3.13
C LEU A 18 3.46 8.38 -4.06
N PHE A 19 2.20 8.16 -4.44
CA PHE A 19 1.78 7.01 -5.22
C PHE A 19 2.37 7.00 -6.64
N PHE A 20 2.42 8.15 -7.31
CA PHE A 20 2.97 8.27 -8.67
C PHE A 20 4.49 8.15 -8.74
N ARG A 21 5.20 8.23 -7.59
CA ARG A 21 6.65 7.96 -7.53
C ARG A 21 6.98 6.47 -7.41
N TRP A 22 5.98 5.60 -7.26
CA TRP A 22 6.23 4.18 -7.06
C TRP A 22 6.58 3.47 -8.36
N GLU A 23 7.49 2.51 -8.24
CA GLU A 23 7.77 1.52 -9.27
C GLU A 23 6.47 0.78 -9.66
N PRO A 24 6.04 0.83 -10.93
CA PRO A 24 4.72 0.35 -11.34
C PRO A 24 4.57 -1.18 -11.28
N GLN A 25 5.65 -1.92 -11.56
CA GLN A 25 5.65 -3.36 -11.81
C GLN A 25 6.06 -4.21 -10.60
N LYS A 26 5.54 -3.88 -9.41
CA LYS A 26 5.71 -4.73 -8.22
C LYS A 26 4.70 -5.88 -8.20
N ALA A 27 4.93 -6.82 -7.28
CA ALA A 27 4.04 -7.95 -7.04
C ALA A 27 2.57 -7.51 -6.87
N LEU A 28 1.70 -8.30 -7.50
CA LEU A 28 0.24 -8.10 -7.52
C LEU A 28 -0.35 -8.21 -6.11
N GLY A 29 -1.50 -7.56 -5.89
CA GLY A 29 -2.36 -7.86 -4.74
C GLY A 29 -3.11 -9.18 -4.93
N LEU A 30 -3.91 -9.55 -3.93
CA LEU A 30 -4.85 -10.68 -4.05
C LEU A 30 -5.89 -10.47 -5.14
N ASP A 31 -6.21 -9.21 -5.38
CA ASP A 31 -7.07 -8.74 -6.46
C ASP A 31 -6.46 -8.91 -7.86
N GLY A 32 -5.20 -9.37 -7.97
CA GLY A 32 -4.51 -9.51 -9.24
C GLY A 32 -4.04 -8.17 -9.82
N PHE A 33 -4.12 -7.08 -9.08
CA PHE A 33 -3.75 -5.75 -9.55
C PHE A 33 -2.43 -5.26 -8.92
N ASN A 34 -1.59 -4.64 -9.74
CA ASN A 34 -0.38 -3.94 -9.28
C ASN A 34 -0.54 -2.42 -9.45
N ALA A 35 0.45 -1.66 -8.98
CA ALA A 35 0.41 -0.20 -9.07
C ALA A 35 0.28 0.31 -10.51
N LEU A 36 0.85 -0.39 -11.50
CA LEU A 36 0.77 -0.02 -12.91
C LEU A 36 -0.67 0.10 -13.42
N ILE A 37 -1.56 -0.82 -13.04
CA ILE A 37 -2.95 -0.80 -13.51
C ILE A 37 -3.69 0.44 -12.99
N PHE A 38 -3.47 0.78 -11.72
CA PHE A 38 -4.03 1.98 -11.10
C PHE A 38 -3.44 3.26 -11.68
N GLN A 39 -2.12 3.31 -11.95
CA GLN A 39 -1.48 4.48 -12.56
C GLN A 39 -1.94 4.70 -14.00
N LYS A 40 -2.13 3.62 -14.78
CA LYS A 40 -2.58 3.70 -16.18
C LYS A 40 -4.04 4.14 -16.33
N HIS A 41 -4.91 3.77 -15.39
CA HIS A 41 -6.36 4.07 -15.46
C HIS A 41 -6.78 5.03 -14.34
N TRP A 42 -5.87 5.91 -13.93
CA TRP A 42 -6.06 6.78 -12.77
C TRP A 42 -7.24 7.75 -12.96
N ASP A 43 -7.45 8.20 -14.18
CA ASP A 43 -8.58 8.96 -14.67
C ASP A 43 -9.94 8.28 -14.38
N ILE A 44 -9.97 6.95 -14.30
CA ILE A 44 -11.19 6.18 -14.00
C ILE A 44 -11.30 5.87 -12.50
N VAL A 45 -10.23 5.33 -11.89
CA VAL A 45 -10.29 4.78 -10.51
C VAL A 45 -9.77 5.74 -9.43
N GLY A 46 -9.07 6.80 -9.83
CA GLY A 46 -8.25 7.62 -8.94
C GLY A 46 -9.03 8.37 -7.87
N ASP A 47 -10.24 8.83 -8.20
CA ASP A 47 -11.10 9.51 -7.23
C ASP A 47 -11.63 8.53 -6.17
N PHE A 48 -12.12 7.36 -6.58
CA PHE A 48 -12.56 6.32 -5.66
C PHE A 48 -11.43 5.86 -4.73
N VAL A 49 -10.24 5.60 -5.29
CA VAL A 49 -9.06 5.19 -4.53
C VAL A 49 -8.63 6.28 -3.54
N SER A 50 -8.63 7.55 -3.97
CA SER A 50 -8.27 8.67 -3.11
C SER A 50 -9.24 8.83 -1.95
N ILE A 51 -10.54 8.78 -2.22
CA ILE A 51 -11.60 8.88 -1.21
C ILE A 51 -11.48 7.73 -0.21
N ALA A 52 -11.33 6.49 -0.70
CA ALA A 52 -11.17 5.32 0.16
C ALA A 52 -9.96 5.45 1.09
N CYS A 53 -8.79 5.83 0.55
CA CYS A 53 -7.59 6.02 1.36
C CYS A 53 -7.74 7.15 2.38
N LEU A 54 -8.29 8.31 1.99
CA LEU A 54 -8.45 9.45 2.87
C LEU A 54 -9.47 9.20 3.98
N ASN A 55 -10.56 8.47 3.68
CA ASN A 55 -11.53 8.09 4.69
C ASN A 55 -10.87 7.19 5.75
N ILE A 56 -10.02 6.24 5.36
CA ILE A 56 -9.31 5.39 6.32
C ILE A 56 -8.26 6.19 7.10
N LEU A 57 -7.40 6.93 6.39
CA LEU A 57 -6.30 7.70 6.97
C LEU A 57 -6.77 8.77 7.96
N ASN A 58 -7.95 9.33 7.76
CA ASN A 58 -8.54 10.35 8.63
C ASN A 58 -9.59 9.79 9.60
N GLY A 59 -9.62 8.46 9.81
CA GLY A 59 -10.44 7.83 10.84
C GLY A 59 -11.93 7.73 10.55
N LYS A 60 -12.37 7.98 9.32
CA LYS A 60 -13.79 7.86 8.90
C LYS A 60 -14.19 6.41 8.61
N ASN A 61 -13.24 5.56 8.17
CA ASN A 61 -13.46 4.16 7.83
C ASN A 61 -12.37 3.24 8.43
N SER A 62 -12.69 1.95 8.58
CA SER A 62 -11.72 0.94 9.05
C SER A 62 -10.89 0.33 7.91
N ILE A 63 -9.64 -0.04 8.19
CA ILE A 63 -8.76 -0.77 7.26
C ILE A 63 -9.00 -2.29 7.26
N LYS A 64 -9.83 -2.82 8.16
CA LYS A 64 -9.98 -4.29 8.37
C LYS A 64 -10.26 -5.07 7.10
N SER A 65 -11.13 -4.57 6.22
CA SER A 65 -11.46 -5.24 4.94
C SER A 65 -10.26 -5.35 3.99
N LEU A 66 -9.32 -4.39 4.07
CA LEU A 66 -8.12 -4.35 3.22
C LEU A 66 -6.90 -5.06 3.84
N ASN A 67 -6.99 -5.50 5.10
CA ASN A 67 -5.88 -6.12 5.83
C ASN A 67 -5.76 -7.64 5.60
N HIS A 68 -6.52 -8.18 4.64
CA HIS A 68 -6.37 -9.57 4.20
C HIS A 68 -5.22 -9.64 3.19
N THR A 69 -4.21 -10.46 3.46
CA THR A 69 -3.02 -10.63 2.62
C THR A 69 -2.60 -12.09 2.56
N HIS A 70 -2.19 -12.57 1.39
CA HIS A 70 -1.54 -13.89 1.29
C HIS A 70 -0.05 -13.72 1.47
N ILE A 71 0.53 -14.61 2.26
CA ILE A 71 1.98 -14.76 2.35
C ILE A 71 2.36 -15.82 1.33
N VAL A 72 3.16 -15.43 0.34
CA VAL A 72 3.73 -16.34 -0.66
C VAL A 72 5.21 -16.51 -0.37
N LEU A 73 5.69 -17.74 -0.47
CA LEU A 73 7.09 -18.10 -0.27
C LEU A 73 7.82 -18.09 -1.61
N ILE A 74 8.81 -17.19 -1.76
CA ILE A 74 9.69 -17.15 -2.94
C ILE A 74 10.98 -17.89 -2.62
N LEU A 75 11.41 -18.76 -3.53
CA LEU A 75 12.68 -19.47 -3.44
C LEU A 75 13.86 -18.51 -3.37
N LYS A 76 14.74 -18.65 -2.37
CA LYS A 76 16.05 -17.99 -2.35
C LYS A 76 17.11 -18.80 -3.11
N ILE A 77 16.96 -20.12 -3.13
CA ILE A 77 17.90 -21.07 -3.73
C ILE A 77 17.18 -22.07 -4.64
N LYS A 78 17.92 -22.70 -5.56
CA LYS A 78 17.37 -23.62 -6.58
C LYS A 78 16.70 -24.87 -5.99
N ASN A 79 17.16 -25.35 -4.85
CA ASN A 79 16.69 -26.60 -4.24
C ASN A 79 16.50 -26.42 -2.72
N PRO A 80 15.41 -25.75 -2.30
CA PRO A 80 15.15 -25.47 -0.89
C PRO A 80 14.91 -26.76 -0.10
N LYS A 81 15.42 -26.82 1.12
CA LYS A 81 15.20 -27.96 2.04
C LYS A 81 14.60 -27.51 3.37
N GLU A 82 14.86 -26.26 3.76
CA GLU A 82 14.38 -25.69 5.01
C GLU A 82 13.47 -24.48 4.77
N VAL A 83 12.65 -24.12 5.76
CA VAL A 83 11.77 -22.94 5.67
C VAL A 83 12.59 -21.65 5.52
N SER A 84 13.81 -21.61 6.08
CA SER A 84 14.79 -20.53 5.96
C SER A 84 15.23 -20.25 4.52
N ASP A 85 15.14 -21.25 3.62
CA ASP A 85 15.47 -21.15 2.19
C ASP A 85 14.42 -20.37 1.38
N TYR A 86 13.30 -20.04 2.00
CA TYR A 86 12.24 -19.24 1.40
C TYR A 86 12.28 -17.80 1.93
N ARG A 87 11.91 -16.87 1.07
CA ARG A 87 11.63 -15.48 1.43
C ARG A 87 10.12 -15.28 1.42
N PRO A 88 9.48 -15.01 2.57
CA PRO A 88 8.07 -14.66 2.57
C PRO A 88 7.87 -13.28 1.95
N ILE A 89 6.84 -13.15 1.12
CA ILE A 89 6.35 -11.88 0.59
C ILE A 89 4.85 -11.79 0.82
N SER A 90 4.40 -10.67 1.36
CA SER A 90 2.97 -10.35 1.52
C SER A 90 2.42 -9.73 0.23
N LEU A 91 1.43 -10.37 -0.37
CA LEU A 91 0.70 -9.86 -1.54
C LEU A 91 -0.44 -8.93 -1.11
N CYS A 92 -0.09 -7.73 -0.65
CA CYS A 92 -1.09 -6.75 -0.20
C CYS A 92 -1.72 -5.97 -1.36
N ASN A 93 -2.99 -5.59 -1.20
CA ASN A 93 -3.71 -4.70 -2.12
C ASN A 93 -3.02 -3.34 -2.25
N VAL A 94 -3.14 -2.71 -3.42
CA VAL A 94 -2.51 -1.41 -3.70
C VAL A 94 -3.02 -0.32 -2.74
N ILE A 95 -4.32 -0.30 -2.43
CA ILE A 95 -4.92 0.65 -1.48
C ILE A 95 -4.30 0.51 -0.08
N TYR A 96 -4.13 -0.73 0.40
CA TYR A 96 -3.47 -1.00 1.68
C TYR A 96 -2.01 -0.51 1.69
N LYS A 97 -1.28 -0.78 0.60
CA LYS A 97 0.08 -0.29 0.42
C LYS A 97 0.11 1.25 0.47
N ILE A 98 -0.84 1.94 -0.16
CA ILE A 98 -0.90 3.42 -0.20
C ILE A 98 -1.04 3.96 1.23
N ILE A 99 -1.98 3.41 1.99
CA ILE A 99 -2.27 3.86 3.36
C ILE A 99 -1.05 3.66 4.27
N THR A 100 -0.53 2.43 4.33
CA THR A 100 0.61 2.08 5.18
C THR A 100 1.87 2.87 4.85
N LYS A 101 2.19 3.05 3.55
CA LYS A 101 3.33 3.85 3.13
C LYS A 101 3.15 5.33 3.45
N THR A 102 1.94 5.85 3.32
CA THR A 102 1.61 7.25 3.65
C THR A 102 1.79 7.52 5.14
N ILE A 103 1.35 6.60 6.01
CA ILE A 103 1.59 6.66 7.45
C ILE A 103 3.09 6.58 7.76
N ALA A 104 3.80 5.59 7.20
CA ALA A 104 5.23 5.43 7.41
C ALA A 104 6.02 6.68 6.96
N ASN A 105 5.64 7.31 5.84
CA ASN A 105 6.28 8.53 5.36
C ASN A 105 6.02 9.73 6.29
N ARG A 106 4.88 9.78 6.97
CA ARG A 106 4.61 10.78 8.01
C ARG A 106 5.43 10.53 9.27
N MET A 107 5.62 9.27 9.66
CA MET A 107 6.40 8.90 10.86
C MET A 107 7.91 9.07 10.69
N LYS A 108 8.40 9.08 9.45
CA LYS A 108 9.82 9.33 9.14
C LYS A 108 10.22 10.81 9.26
N MET A 109 9.26 11.71 9.50
CA MET A 109 9.52 13.13 9.75
C MET A 109 9.88 13.37 11.20
#